data_AF-A0A442G935-F1
#
_entry.id   AF-A0A442G935-F1
#
_cell.length_a   1.000
_cell.length_b   1.000
_cell.length_c   1.000
_cell.angle_alpha   90.00
_cell.angle_beta   90.00
_cell.angle_gamma   90.00
#
_symmetry.space_group_name_H-M   'P 1'
#
loop_
_entity.id
_entity.type
_entity.pdbx_description
1 polymer ?
#
loop_
_entity_poly.entity_id
_entity_poly.type
_entity_poly.pdbx_seq_one_letter_code
_entity_poly.pdbx_strand_id
1 'polypeptide(L)'
;MAKSQDDTTDDATPATPKEKNLHAKLGRLNSLQRNINAYMNSKSPKFAAIQAYVTQAAAAKNAQAAVESATQAVADAQAALDDLNAQMTALQADPNATQEQIDALQGQIDDATTALNDANQALTDAQTEAANTPAPDDATLDAALADMANKPVDADVTDWAKGVLADKIDQAAAATTTP
;
A
#
# COMPACT_ATOMS: atom_id res chain seq x y z
N MET A 1 -9.66 66.28 31.53
CA MET A 1 -10.78 65.39 31.17
C MET A 1 -10.60 64.92 29.74
N ALA A 2 -10.43 63.60 29.57
CA ALA A 2 -10.77 62.73 28.41
C ALA A 2 -10.24 63.11 27.00
N LYS A 3 -9.79 62.18 26.14
CA LYS A 3 -10.00 60.73 26.05
C LYS A 3 -8.87 60.13 25.20
N SER A 4 -8.21 59.07 25.68
CA SER A 4 -7.29 58.25 24.87
C SER A 4 -8.09 57.51 23.80
N GLN A 5 -7.63 57.60 22.54
CA GLN A 5 -8.10 56.73 21.45
C GLN A 5 -7.46 55.35 21.63
N ASP A 6 -8.31 54.37 21.89
CA ASP A 6 -8.00 52.95 21.81
C ASP A 6 -8.24 52.54 20.36
N ASP A 7 -7.15 52.37 19.61
CA ASP A 7 -7.16 51.85 18.25
C ASP A 7 -7.00 50.34 18.36
N THR A 8 -8.11 49.64 18.55
CA THR A 8 -8.13 48.18 18.53
C THR A 8 -8.18 47.74 17.08
N THR A 9 -7.01 47.44 16.53
CA THR A 9 -6.86 46.71 15.27
C THR A 9 -7.50 45.34 15.44
N ASP A 10 -8.67 45.17 14.82
CA ASP A 10 -9.38 43.90 14.72
C ASP A 10 -8.56 42.98 13.78
N ASP A 11 -7.64 42.21 14.37
CA ASP A 11 -6.83 41.21 13.69
C ASP A 11 -7.74 40.04 13.30
N ALA A 12 -8.47 40.23 12.21
CA ALA A 12 -9.22 39.19 11.55
C ALA A 12 -8.23 38.20 10.91
N THR A 13 -7.71 37.28 11.73
CA THR A 13 -7.20 36.00 11.24
C THR A 13 -8.22 35.45 10.23
N PRO A 14 -7.85 35.16 8.97
CA PRO A 14 -8.76 34.57 8.02
C PRO A 14 -9.20 33.23 8.61
N ALA A 15 -10.48 33.12 8.94
CA ALA A 15 -11.06 31.87 9.36
C ALA A 15 -10.79 30.84 8.26
N THR A 16 -9.99 29.83 8.58
CA THR A 16 -9.94 28.60 7.78
C THR A 16 -11.38 28.14 7.54
N PRO A 17 -11.78 27.84 6.29
CA PRO A 17 -13.14 27.42 6.00
C PRO A 17 -13.50 26.24 6.91
N LYS A 18 -14.53 26.42 7.75
CA LYS A 18 -14.99 25.41 8.71
C LYS A 18 -15.31 24.10 7.97
N GLU A 19 -14.63 23.03 8.36
CA GLU A 19 -14.87 21.60 8.05
C GLU A 19 -16.28 21.07 8.44
N LYS A 20 -17.28 21.94 8.61
CA LYS A 20 -18.52 21.65 9.34
C LYS A 20 -19.66 21.01 8.54
N ASN A 21 -19.45 20.58 7.30
CA ASN A 21 -20.56 20.05 6.49
C ASN A 21 -20.34 18.65 5.90
N LEU A 22 -19.28 17.91 6.24
CA LEU A 22 -19.08 16.57 5.68
C LEU A 22 -20.27 15.64 5.99
N HIS A 23 -20.73 15.57 7.24
CA HIS A 23 -21.91 14.75 7.59
C HIS A 23 -23.20 15.17 6.87
N ALA A 24 -23.38 16.46 6.61
CA ALA A 24 -24.50 16.98 5.83
C ALA A 24 -24.36 16.69 4.32
N LYS A 25 -23.13 16.63 3.81
CA LYS A 25 -22.80 16.23 2.43
C LYS A 25 -22.99 14.72 2.22
N LEU A 26 -22.60 13.90 3.20
CA LEU A 26 -22.65 12.44 3.12
C LEU A 26 -24.08 11.92 2.98
N GLY A 27 -25.04 12.45 3.73
CA GLY A 27 -26.46 12.06 3.60
C GLY A 27 -26.66 10.54 3.56
N ARG A 28 -27.06 10.01 2.40
CA ARG A 28 -27.23 8.55 2.16
C ARG A 28 -25.95 7.72 2.22
N LEU A 29 -24.78 8.32 2.00
CA LEU A 29 -23.48 7.67 2.19
C LEU A 29 -23.18 7.38 3.66
N ASN A 30 -23.78 8.08 4.64
CA ASN A 30 -23.62 7.70 6.04
C ASN A 30 -24.10 6.26 6.32
N SER A 31 -25.11 5.79 5.56
CA SER A 31 -25.55 4.39 5.63
C SER A 31 -24.46 3.42 5.16
N LEU A 32 -23.62 3.81 4.18
CA LEU A 32 -22.49 3.01 3.68
C LEU A 32 -21.56 2.64 4.83
N GLN A 33 -21.16 3.63 5.65
CA GLN A 33 -20.30 3.40 6.81
C GLN A 33 -20.96 2.47 7.84
N ARG A 34 -22.24 2.66 8.15
CA ARG A 34 -22.94 1.87 9.18
C ARG A 34 -23.22 0.42 8.74
N ASN A 35 -23.40 0.19 7.44
CA ASN A 35 -23.83 -1.10 6.90
C ASN A 35 -22.85 -1.69 5.86
N ILE A 36 -21.57 -1.31 5.93
CA ILE A 36 -20.58 -1.68 4.91
C ILE A 36 -20.52 -3.19 4.66
N ASN A 37 -20.62 -4.01 5.71
CA ASN A 37 -20.64 -5.47 5.60
C ASN A 37 -21.83 -5.99 4.77
N ALA A 38 -23.02 -5.42 4.96
CA ALA A 38 -24.20 -5.82 4.21
C ALA A 38 -24.08 -5.39 2.74
N TYR A 39 -23.46 -4.23 2.49
CA TYR A 39 -23.25 -3.73 1.14
C TYR A 39 -22.19 -4.49 0.36
N MET A 40 -21.12 -4.94 1.01
CA MET A 40 -20.11 -5.80 0.38
C MET A 40 -20.67 -7.17 -0.04
N ASN A 41 -21.76 -7.62 0.58
CA ASN A 41 -22.46 -8.86 0.22
C ASN A 41 -23.75 -8.61 -0.59
N SER A 42 -24.01 -7.35 -0.95
CA SER A 42 -25.24 -6.98 -1.65
C SER A 42 -25.16 -7.35 -3.14
N LYS A 43 -26.28 -7.82 -3.69
CA LYS A 43 -26.46 -8.07 -5.14
C LYS A 43 -26.90 -6.84 -5.92
N SER A 44 -27.06 -5.68 -5.27
CA SER A 44 -27.49 -4.46 -5.94
C SER A 44 -26.37 -3.94 -6.86
N PRO A 45 -26.66 -3.64 -8.14
CA PRO A 45 -25.68 -3.09 -9.07
C PRO A 45 -24.97 -1.82 -8.54
N LYS A 46 -25.66 -1.03 -7.70
CA LYS A 46 -25.11 0.18 -7.10
C LYS A 46 -23.94 -0.06 -6.15
N PHE A 47 -23.84 -1.25 -5.56
CA PHE A 47 -22.72 -1.62 -4.70
C PHE A 47 -21.65 -2.43 -5.42
N ALA A 48 -21.96 -2.95 -6.62
CA ALA A 48 -21.01 -3.72 -7.41
C ALA A 48 -19.76 -2.89 -7.77
N ALA A 49 -19.92 -1.59 -8.06
CA ALA A 49 -18.79 -0.70 -8.34
C ALA A 49 -17.88 -0.48 -7.12
N ILE A 50 -18.45 -0.35 -5.91
CA ILE A 50 -17.66 -0.24 -4.67
C ILE A 50 -16.99 -1.57 -4.33
N GLN A 51 -17.68 -2.70 -4.53
CA GLN A 51 -17.08 -4.02 -4.35
C GLN A 51 -15.90 -4.22 -5.31
N ALA A 52 -16.06 -3.84 -6.58
CA ALA A 52 -14.99 -3.90 -7.57
C ALA A 52 -13.81 -3.01 -7.16
N TYR A 53 -14.08 -1.78 -6.70
CA TYR A 53 -13.05 -0.89 -6.16
C TYR A 53 -12.27 -1.53 -5.00
N VAL A 54 -12.98 -2.09 -4.00
CA VAL A 54 -12.35 -2.73 -2.85
C VAL A 54 -11.51 -3.94 -3.26
N THR A 55 -12.03 -4.80 -4.14
CA THR A 55 -11.31 -5.99 -4.63
C THR A 55 -10.06 -5.58 -5.43
N GLN A 56 -10.17 -4.59 -6.31
CA GLN A 56 -9.03 -4.12 -7.10
C GLN A 56 -7.98 -3.44 -6.22
N ALA A 57 -8.39 -2.61 -5.26
CA ALA A 57 -7.49 -1.98 -4.30
C ALA A 57 -6.77 -3.03 -3.42
N ALA A 58 -7.48 -4.08 -3.00
CA ALA A 58 -6.89 -5.18 -2.24
C ALA A 58 -5.86 -5.96 -3.06
N ALA A 59 -6.17 -6.27 -4.32
CA ALA A 59 -5.24 -6.94 -5.23
C ALA A 59 -3.99 -6.09 -5.48
N ALA A 60 -4.16 -4.79 -5.74
CA ALA A 60 -3.05 -3.86 -5.92
C ALA A 60 -2.18 -3.74 -4.66
N LYS A 61 -2.79 -3.73 -3.47
CA LYS A 61 -2.08 -3.74 -2.18
C LYS A 61 -1.22 -5.00 -2.03
N ASN A 62 -1.76 -6.17 -2.34
CA ASN A 62 -1.03 -7.43 -2.26
C ASN A 62 0.11 -7.51 -3.28
N ALA A 63 -0.11 -7.02 -4.50
CA ALA A 63 0.94 -6.97 -5.51
C ALA A 63 2.10 -6.06 -5.07
N GLN A 64 1.81 -4.90 -4.46
CA GLN A 64 2.84 -4.03 -3.87
C GLN A 64 3.59 -4.71 -2.71
N ALA A 65 2.87 -5.39 -1.80
CA ALA A 65 3.50 -6.14 -0.72
C ALA A 65 4.40 -7.27 -1.24
N ALA A 66 4.04 -7.92 -2.35
CA ALA A 66 4.88 -8.92 -3.00
C ALA A 66 6.17 -8.30 -3.58
N VAL A 67 6.09 -7.10 -4.16
CA VAL A 67 7.28 -6.35 -4.62
C VAL A 67 8.19 -6.01 -3.45
N GLU A 68 7.66 -5.53 -2.34
CA GLU A 68 8.43 -5.24 -1.13
C GLU A 68 9.13 -6.51 -0.59
N SER A 69 8.39 -7.61 -0.48
CA SER A 69 8.94 -8.89 -0.02
C SER A 69 10.03 -9.42 -0.95
N ALA A 70 9.85 -9.34 -2.27
CA ALA A 70 10.84 -9.79 -3.25
C ALA A 70 12.08 -8.88 -3.25
N THR A 71 11.89 -7.57 -3.06
CA THR A 71 13.01 -6.62 -2.90
C THR A 71 13.85 -6.96 -1.67
N GLN A 72 13.21 -7.29 -0.55
CA GLN A 72 13.90 -7.73 0.65
C GLN A 72 14.65 -9.05 0.43
N ALA A 73 14.04 -10.02 -0.27
CA ALA A 73 14.69 -11.30 -0.60
C ALA A 73 15.96 -11.10 -1.45
N VAL A 74 15.95 -10.17 -2.41
CA VAL A 74 17.15 -9.80 -3.18
C VAL A 74 18.23 -9.21 -2.27
N ALA A 75 17.86 -8.32 -1.36
CA ALA A 75 18.81 -7.71 -0.41
C ALA A 75 19.44 -8.77 0.51
N ASP A 76 18.64 -9.70 1.03
CA ASP A 76 19.10 -10.78 1.90
C ASP A 76 20.03 -11.75 1.15
N ALA A 77 19.67 -12.14 -0.08
CA ALA A 77 20.49 -13.01 -0.92
C ALA A 77 21.83 -12.34 -1.28
N GLN A 78 21.83 -11.04 -1.57
CA GLN A 78 23.06 -10.29 -1.83
C GLN A 78 23.95 -10.24 -0.59
N ALA A 79 23.39 -9.98 0.59
CA ALA A 79 24.14 -9.95 1.83
C ALA A 79 24.77 -11.33 2.17
N ALA A 80 24.05 -12.42 1.91
CA ALA A 80 24.58 -13.77 2.08
C ALA A 80 25.76 -14.05 1.13
N LEU A 81 25.65 -13.63 -0.14
CA LEU A 81 26.71 -13.78 -1.12
C LEU A 81 27.95 -12.94 -0.76
N ASP A 82 27.75 -11.73 -0.25
CA ASP A 82 28.85 -10.86 0.20
C ASP A 82 29.60 -11.48 1.40
N ASP A 83 28.88 -12.06 2.36
CA ASP A 83 29.47 -12.75 3.51
C ASP A 83 30.29 -13.99 3.06
N LEU A 84 29.73 -14.82 2.18
CA LEU A 84 30.45 -15.99 1.65
C LEU A 84 31.71 -15.59 0.87
N ASN A 85 31.66 -14.51 0.09
CA ASN A 85 32.83 -13.97 -0.60
C ASN A 85 33.90 -13.45 0.37
N ALA A 86 33.50 -12.84 1.49
CA ALA A 86 34.42 -12.43 2.54
C ALA A 86 35.08 -13.63 3.22
N GLN A 87 34.29 -14.68 3.52
CA GLN A 87 34.80 -15.94 4.05
C GLN A 87 35.79 -16.59 3.06
N MET A 88 35.51 -16.57 1.76
CA MET A 88 36.38 -17.11 0.72
C MET A 88 37.70 -16.34 0.65
N THR A 89 37.65 -15.02 0.76
CA THR A 89 38.85 -14.18 0.82
C THR A 89 39.71 -14.51 2.04
N ALA A 90 39.08 -14.69 3.21
CA ALA A 90 39.79 -15.06 4.44
C ALA A 90 40.39 -16.47 4.35
N LEU A 91 39.66 -17.44 3.80
CA LEU A 91 40.11 -18.81 3.63
C LEU A 91 41.30 -18.91 2.68
N GLN A 92 41.28 -18.18 1.56
CA GLN A 92 42.41 -18.13 0.63
C GLN A 92 43.66 -17.44 1.22
N ALA A 93 43.50 -16.62 2.25
CA ALA A 93 44.62 -16.00 2.96
C ALA A 93 45.22 -16.89 4.06
N ASP A 94 44.53 -17.97 4.47
CA ASP A 94 45.05 -18.92 5.46
C ASP A 94 46.01 -19.92 4.80
N PRO A 95 47.30 -19.95 5.19
CA PRO A 95 48.28 -20.89 4.62
C PRO A 95 47.99 -22.36 4.96
N ASN A 96 47.07 -22.65 5.88
CA ASN A 96 46.67 -24.01 6.24
C ASN A 96 45.34 -24.45 5.61
N ALA A 97 44.68 -23.59 4.83
CA ALA A 97 43.43 -23.94 4.17
C ALA A 97 43.63 -25.13 3.22
N THR A 98 42.71 -26.10 3.25
CA THR A 98 42.75 -27.25 2.35
C THR A 98 41.93 -26.98 1.09
N GLN A 99 42.24 -27.70 0.01
CA GLN A 99 41.49 -27.60 -1.22
C GLN A 99 40.01 -28.00 -1.02
N GLU A 100 39.75 -29.01 -0.19
CA GLU A 100 38.37 -29.44 0.11
C GLU A 100 37.55 -28.33 0.80
N GLN A 101 38.17 -27.51 1.64
CA GLN A 101 37.49 -26.37 2.27
C GLN A 101 37.16 -25.28 1.25
N ILE A 102 38.09 -25.01 0.33
CA ILE A 102 37.90 -24.04 -0.75
C ILE A 102 36.78 -24.52 -1.69
N ASP A 103 36.81 -25.77 -2.12
CA ASP A 103 35.80 -26.35 -3.01
C ASP A 103 34.41 -26.36 -2.35
N ALA A 104 34.33 -26.67 -1.05
CA ALA A 104 33.08 -26.64 -0.31
C ALA A 104 32.48 -25.22 -0.23
N LEU A 105 33.32 -24.21 0.05
CA LEU A 105 32.87 -22.82 0.12
C LEU A 105 32.52 -22.27 -1.27
N GLN A 106 33.23 -22.69 -2.32
CA GLN A 106 32.87 -22.36 -3.70
C GLN A 106 31.49 -22.91 -4.06
N GLY A 107 31.18 -24.14 -3.67
CA GLY A 107 29.84 -24.71 -3.85
C GLY A 107 28.74 -23.88 -3.17
N GLN A 108 29.01 -23.37 -1.95
CA GLN A 108 28.07 -22.47 -1.26
C GLN A 108 27.88 -21.13 -1.98
N ILE A 109 28.95 -20.58 -2.57
CA ILE A 109 28.88 -19.35 -3.38
C ILE A 109 28.06 -19.58 -4.65
N ASP A 110 28.22 -20.73 -5.31
CA ASP A 110 27.45 -21.08 -6.51
C ASP A 110 25.95 -21.25 -6.18
N ASP A 111 25.64 -21.90 -5.06
CA ASP A 111 24.26 -22.03 -4.55
C ASP A 111 23.66 -20.66 -4.21
N ALA A 112 24.41 -19.79 -3.50
CA ALA A 112 23.97 -18.44 -3.15
C ALA A 112 23.78 -17.55 -4.39
N THR A 113 24.62 -17.71 -5.41
CA THR A 113 24.48 -17.03 -6.70
C THR A 113 23.20 -17.47 -7.41
N THR A 114 22.87 -18.75 -7.36
CA THR A 114 21.60 -19.28 -7.90
C THR A 114 20.41 -18.69 -7.14
N ALA A 115 20.45 -18.66 -5.81
CA ALA A 115 19.40 -18.06 -4.99
C ALA A 115 19.21 -16.56 -5.28
N LEU A 116 20.29 -15.80 -5.52
CA LEU A 116 20.21 -14.41 -5.91
C LEU A 116 19.54 -14.23 -7.28
N ASN A 117 19.83 -15.10 -8.25
CA ASN A 117 19.17 -15.07 -9.55
C ASN A 117 17.67 -15.36 -9.44
N ASP A 118 17.30 -16.36 -8.64
CA ASP A 118 15.90 -16.70 -8.39
C ASP A 118 15.15 -15.55 -7.69
N ALA A 119 15.78 -14.90 -6.71
CA ALA A 119 15.21 -13.73 -6.04
C ALA A 119 15.01 -12.54 -7.00
N ASN A 120 15.95 -12.30 -7.91
CA ASN A 120 15.83 -11.26 -8.94
C ASN A 120 14.71 -11.57 -9.95
N GLN A 121 14.53 -12.84 -10.31
CA GLN A 121 13.42 -13.27 -11.16
C GLN A 121 12.08 -13.06 -10.43
N ALA A 122 11.99 -13.47 -9.16
CA ALA A 122 10.78 -13.26 -8.35
C ALA A 122 10.43 -11.76 -8.20
N LEU A 123 11.44 -10.89 -8.06
CA LEU A 123 11.23 -9.44 -8.06
C LEU A 123 10.67 -8.93 -9.41
N THR A 124 11.21 -9.43 -10.52
CA THR A 124 10.72 -9.07 -11.86
C THR A 124 9.26 -9.52 -12.07
N ASP A 125 8.94 -10.72 -11.62
CA ASP A 125 7.57 -11.27 -11.70
C ASP A 125 6.61 -10.45 -10.82
N ALA A 126 7.01 -10.13 -9.58
CA ALA A 126 6.22 -9.30 -8.68
C ALA A 126 5.99 -7.88 -9.24
N GLN A 127 7.01 -7.26 -9.85
CA GLN A 127 6.88 -5.96 -10.50
C GLN A 127 5.93 -6.01 -11.70
N THR A 128 5.97 -7.10 -12.48
CA THR A 128 5.07 -7.32 -13.60
C THR A 128 3.62 -7.47 -13.12
N GLU A 129 3.40 -8.24 -12.06
CA GLU A 129 2.08 -8.38 -11.44
C GLU A 129 1.55 -7.05 -10.90
N ALA A 130 2.38 -6.28 -10.19
CA ALA A 130 2.00 -4.96 -9.70
C ALA A 130 1.65 -3.97 -10.84
N ALA A 131 2.34 -4.05 -11.98
CA ALA A 131 2.01 -3.25 -13.15
C ALA A 131 0.69 -3.67 -13.81
N ASN A 132 0.36 -4.97 -13.81
CA ASN A 132 -0.88 -5.51 -14.35
C ASN A 132 -2.08 -5.34 -13.40
N THR A 133 -1.83 -5.09 -12.13
CA THR A 133 -2.83 -4.90 -11.08
C THR A 133 -2.75 -3.49 -10.49
N PRO A 134 -3.03 -2.44 -11.29
CA PRO A 134 -2.94 -1.06 -10.82
C PRO A 134 -4.01 -0.77 -9.76
N ALA A 135 -3.63 0.04 -8.78
CA ALA A 135 -4.58 0.56 -7.80
C ALA A 135 -5.69 1.36 -8.51
N PRO A 136 -6.95 1.22 -8.08
CA PRO A 136 -8.04 2.01 -8.64
C PRO A 136 -7.86 3.48 -8.26
N ASP A 137 -8.15 4.38 -9.19
CA ASP A 137 -8.00 5.83 -8.98
C ASP A 137 -9.23 6.44 -8.28
N ASP A 138 -9.08 7.69 -7.85
CA ASP A 138 -10.16 8.44 -7.20
C ASP A 138 -11.38 8.63 -8.11
N ALA A 139 -11.17 8.75 -9.43
CA ALA A 139 -12.27 8.92 -10.38
C ALA A 139 -13.17 7.67 -10.44
N THR A 140 -12.60 6.46 -10.32
CA THR A 140 -13.38 5.22 -10.22
C THR A 140 -14.21 5.17 -8.94
N LEU A 141 -13.65 5.62 -7.82
CA LEU A 141 -14.37 5.71 -6.54
C LEU A 141 -15.47 6.77 -6.62
N ASP A 142 -15.19 7.94 -7.18
CA ASP A 142 -16.13 9.04 -7.32
C ASP A 142 -17.32 8.66 -8.20
N ALA A 143 -17.08 7.98 -9.31
CA ALA A 143 -18.14 7.46 -10.16
C ALA A 143 -19.03 6.47 -9.41
N ALA A 144 -18.43 5.54 -8.65
CA ALA A 144 -19.18 4.58 -7.85
C ALA A 144 -20.01 5.26 -6.74
N LEU A 145 -19.45 6.29 -6.10
CA LEU A 145 -20.13 7.07 -5.07
C LEU A 145 -21.25 7.95 -5.64
N ALA A 146 -21.07 8.53 -6.83
CA ALA A 146 -22.04 9.41 -7.47
C ALA A 146 -23.38 8.70 -7.74
N ASP A 147 -23.34 7.44 -8.17
CA ASP A 147 -24.53 6.61 -8.37
C ASP A 147 -25.34 6.38 -7.07
N MET A 148 -24.66 6.48 -5.93
CA MET A 148 -25.22 6.32 -4.59
C MET A 148 -25.46 7.63 -3.86
N ALA A 149 -24.89 8.77 -4.28
CA ALA A 149 -24.91 10.03 -3.55
C ALA A 149 -26.01 10.98 -4.04
N ASN A 150 -26.75 11.62 -3.12
CA ASN A 150 -27.81 12.60 -3.47
C ASN A 150 -27.24 14.00 -3.71
N LYS A 151 -25.93 14.13 -3.52
CA LYS A 151 -25.14 15.35 -3.60
C LYS A 151 -23.88 15.02 -4.41
N PRO A 152 -23.23 16.03 -5.01
CA PRO A 152 -21.96 15.84 -5.70
C PRO A 152 -20.93 15.15 -4.80
N VAL A 153 -20.11 14.28 -5.40
CA VAL A 153 -18.92 13.74 -4.76
C VAL A 153 -17.81 14.78 -4.94
N ASP A 154 -17.29 15.28 -3.82
CA ASP A 154 -16.14 16.17 -3.77
C ASP A 154 -14.99 15.48 -3.04
N ALA A 155 -13.80 16.06 -3.07
CA ALA A 155 -12.60 15.47 -2.47
C ALA A 155 -12.78 15.04 -1.00
N ASP A 156 -13.51 15.83 -0.20
CA ASP A 156 -13.78 15.49 1.21
C ASP A 156 -14.60 14.18 1.33
N VAL A 157 -15.57 13.99 0.42
CA VAL A 157 -16.41 12.77 0.37
C VAL A 157 -15.61 11.58 -0.11
N THR A 158 -14.74 11.77 -1.10
CA THR A 158 -13.82 10.75 -1.62
C THR A 158 -12.86 10.28 -0.54
N ASP A 159 -12.22 11.21 0.17
CA ASP A 159 -11.28 10.90 1.24
C ASP A 159 -11.96 10.23 2.43
N TRP A 160 -13.17 10.68 2.80
CA TRP A 160 -13.98 9.98 3.78
C TRP A 160 -14.30 8.53 3.35
N ALA A 161 -14.67 8.33 2.08
CA ALA A 161 -15.02 7.01 1.58
C ALA A 161 -13.81 6.07 1.57
N LYS A 162 -12.62 6.55 1.17
CA LYS A 162 -11.37 5.79 1.31
C LYS A 162 -11.13 5.36 2.74
N GLY A 163 -11.33 6.26 3.70
CA GLY A 163 -11.20 5.95 5.13
C GLY A 163 -12.18 4.86 5.60
N VAL A 164 -13.43 4.89 5.13
CA VAL A 164 -14.44 3.87 5.45
C VAL A 164 -14.13 2.51 4.79
N LEU A 165 -13.56 2.53 3.58
CA LEU A 165 -13.25 1.33 2.82
C LEU A 165 -11.89 0.72 3.18
N ALA A 166 -11.00 1.46 3.85
CA ALA A 166 -9.65 1.01 4.21
C ALA A 166 -9.67 -0.36 4.94
N ASP A 167 -10.44 -0.48 6.02
CA ASP A 167 -10.57 -1.74 6.76
C ASP A 167 -11.06 -2.90 5.88
N LYS A 168 -11.89 -2.59 4.87
CA LYS A 168 -12.42 -3.60 3.94
C LYS A 168 -11.42 -4.02 2.89
N ILE A 169 -10.63 -3.08 2.39
CA ILE A 169 -9.50 -3.35 1.51
C ILE A 169 -8.50 -4.23 2.24
N ASP A 170 -8.21 -3.94 3.51
CA ASP A 170 -7.29 -4.72 4.33
C ASP A 170 -7.80 -6.15 4.58
N GLN A 171 -9.09 -6.30 4.91
CA GLN A 171 -9.72 -7.61 5.08
C GLN A 171 -9.74 -8.42 3.77
N ALA A 172 -10.06 -7.77 2.65
CA ALA A 172 -10.07 -8.41 1.34
C ALA A 172 -8.65 -8.84 0.93
N ALA A 173 -7.66 -7.98 1.16
CA ALA A 173 -6.26 -8.28 0.92
C ALA A 173 -5.81 -9.53 1.71
N ALA A 174 -6.06 -9.54 3.03
CA ALA A 174 -5.70 -10.66 3.91
C ALA A 174 -6.42 -11.98 3.54
N ALA A 175 -7.66 -11.92 3.06
CA ALA A 175 -8.39 -13.11 2.64
C ALA A 175 -7.79 -13.77 1.40
N THR A 176 -7.17 -12.97 0.51
CA THR A 176 -6.54 -13.47 -0.73
C THR A 176 -5.08 -13.88 -0.57
N THR A 177 -4.43 -13.55 0.56
CA THR A 177 -3.06 -13.97 0.90
C THR A 177 -3.00 -15.27 1.71
N THR A 178 -4.15 -15.85 2.07
CA THR A 178 -4.20 -17.13 2.81
C THR A 178 -4.12 -18.29 1.79
N PRO A 179 -3.18 -19.25 1.95
CA PRO A 179 -2.97 -20.36 1.01
C PRO A 179 -4.15 -21.32 0.90
#